data_AF-A0A347VNA3-F1
#
_entry.id   AF-A0A347VNA3-F1
#
_cell.length_a   1.000
_cell.length_b   1.000
_cell.length_c   1.000
_cell.angle_alpha   90.00
_cell.angle_beta   90.00
_cell.angle_gamma   90.00
#
_symmetry.space_group_name_H-M   'P 1'
#
loop_
_entity.id
_entity.type
_entity.pdbx_description
1 polymer ?
#
loop_
_entity_poly.entity_id
_entity_poly.type
_entity_poly.pdbx_seq_one_letter_code
_entity_poly.pdbx_strand_id
1 'polypeptide(L)'
;MIENVLNGKKVLIFVSGSIAIYKTLEVIRILRKNGAFVRIIATKNALKFINPITFEALSGTTLLHDDNESWSLDSINFSHIKHCETSTLKNSKNNNFIESSFKDSNIPNFIESNIQDSITIPPNHISYAKWADIALFAPITANSISKLANAIADNIYLSAALALRNIPKLLAPAANTFMLHNKITQEKLDKLKVLDYKVIESKSDILACGDMGDGAMASIDEIIFHIKKAIYNFYPIPIFESSKIPNFFSHINLFGHVECSEKSTLKNSKNHNFIESNPKDSIQKNSNINNFIDYNILNSKTLSQFYKDKNVIITAGGSSEDIDDIRCISNHSSGLQGANLALALFFLGAKVTLITSNIPFTLPLNIKTILVKTSKNYKDSINEVLDSIDSSHIKQCKISNIESNNKIFLFMVAAISDYIPQKVSGKIKKDSVGSELNLTLTQNIDILKSLDLRKDSKNLVKIAFKAETDNKNALQHAQNALIAKNCRAICLNIINKKNKAFGEATNEIYFITKNTESNPQDFKNIESKTNKDSKDFNNPKTLDSKPQTFTQTKLTASKFTISMQILSLLQISLEF
;
A
#
# COMPACT_ATOMS: atom_id res chain seq x y z
N MET A 1 5.16 8.91 -0.37
CA MET A 1 4.60 8.07 0.70
C MET A 1 5.18 6.66 0.67
N ILE A 2 4.92 5.80 -0.33
CA ILE A 2 5.61 4.48 -0.45
C ILE A 2 7.13 4.57 -0.53
N GLU A 3 7.66 5.53 -1.29
CA GLU A 3 9.12 5.70 -1.47
C GLU A 3 9.83 5.96 -0.14
N ASN A 4 9.14 6.58 0.81
CA ASN A 4 9.69 6.92 2.13
C ASN A 4 9.35 5.91 3.22
N VAL A 5 8.58 4.84 2.94
CA VAL A 5 8.17 3.84 3.96
C VAL A 5 9.39 3.18 4.62
N LEU A 6 10.48 3.03 3.87
CA LEU A 6 11.72 2.41 4.35
C LEU A 6 12.63 3.39 5.10
N ASN A 7 12.46 4.70 4.90
CA ASN A 7 13.38 5.69 5.44
C ASN A 7 13.35 5.67 6.97
N GLY A 8 14.52 5.54 7.58
CA GLY A 8 14.70 5.47 9.04
C GLY A 8 14.27 4.15 9.68
N LYS A 9 13.82 3.15 8.91
CA LYS A 9 13.38 1.85 9.47
C LYS A 9 14.57 0.94 9.75
N LYS A 10 14.52 0.26 10.91
CA LYS A 10 15.53 -0.69 11.38
C LYS A 10 15.18 -2.11 10.92
N VAL A 11 15.81 -2.57 9.84
CA VAL A 11 15.56 -3.88 9.21
C VAL A 11 16.62 -4.89 9.66
N LEU A 12 16.19 -5.93 10.37
CA LEU A 12 17.05 -7.05 10.77
C LEU A 12 16.91 -8.21 9.78
N ILE A 13 18.00 -8.58 9.13
CA ILE A 13 18.02 -9.65 8.13
C ILE A 13 18.69 -10.91 8.70
N PHE A 14 17.95 -11.99 8.72
CA PHE A 14 18.37 -13.33 9.07
C PHE A 14 18.75 -14.09 7.80
N VAL A 15 20.02 -14.52 7.70
CA VAL A 15 20.57 -15.19 6.52
C VAL A 15 21.00 -16.63 6.82
N SER A 16 20.38 -17.59 6.13
CA SER A 16 20.72 -19.01 6.25
C SER A 16 21.45 -19.56 5.01
N GLY A 17 22.11 -20.71 5.12
CA GLY A 17 22.95 -21.28 4.06
C GLY A 17 22.17 -21.84 2.87
N SER A 18 21.93 -21.01 1.85
CA SER A 18 21.30 -21.37 0.57
C SER A 18 21.98 -20.62 -0.57
N ILE A 19 21.98 -21.21 -1.77
CA ILE A 19 22.54 -20.55 -2.98
C ILE A 19 21.88 -19.18 -3.26
N ALA A 20 20.63 -18.99 -2.83
CA ALA A 20 19.89 -17.75 -3.05
C ALA A 20 20.41 -16.56 -2.22
N ILE A 21 21.39 -16.78 -1.34
CA ILE A 21 22.01 -15.77 -0.47
C ILE A 21 22.55 -14.55 -1.22
N TYR A 22 22.97 -14.69 -2.49
CA TYR A 22 23.43 -13.56 -3.29
C TYR A 22 22.33 -12.52 -3.58
N LYS A 23 21.06 -12.93 -3.65
CA LYS A 23 19.93 -11.99 -3.80
C LYS A 23 19.77 -11.13 -2.56
N THR A 24 20.11 -11.65 -1.38
CA THR A 24 20.07 -10.89 -0.12
C THR A 24 21.02 -9.70 -0.13
N LEU A 25 22.17 -9.82 -0.81
CA LEU A 25 23.09 -8.69 -0.99
C LEU A 25 22.43 -7.50 -1.71
N GLU A 26 21.68 -7.76 -2.78
CA GLU A 26 20.97 -6.70 -3.49
C GLU A 26 19.78 -6.16 -2.69
N VAL A 27 19.11 -7.01 -1.91
CA VAL A 27 18.08 -6.55 -0.95
C VAL A 27 18.69 -5.56 0.05
N ILE A 28 19.85 -5.87 0.64
CA ILE A 28 20.56 -4.95 1.56
C ILE A 28 20.84 -3.61 0.87
N ARG A 29 21.33 -3.66 -0.37
CA ARG A 29 21.69 -2.48 -1.16
C ARG A 29 20.47 -1.59 -1.44
N ILE A 30 19.34 -2.18 -1.84
CA ILE A 30 18.10 -1.45 -2.07
C ILE A 30 17.55 -0.86 -0.77
N LEU A 31 17.55 -1.61 0.32
CA LEU A 31 17.09 -1.12 1.63
C LEU A 31 17.87 0.12 2.07
N ARG A 32 19.21 0.07 2.03
CA ARG A 32 20.06 1.23 2.36
C ARG A 32 19.86 2.40 1.41
N LYS A 33 19.74 2.15 0.09
CA LYS A 33 19.45 3.19 -0.89
C LYS A 33 18.14 3.94 -0.60
N ASN A 34 17.17 3.27 0.04
CA ASN A 34 15.89 3.86 0.45
C ASN A 34 15.91 4.36 1.91
N GLY A 35 17.09 4.52 2.52
CA GLY A 35 17.25 5.11 3.85
C GLY A 35 16.94 4.18 5.03
N ALA A 36 16.77 2.88 4.81
CA ALA A 36 16.63 1.93 5.90
C ALA A 36 18.00 1.61 6.54
N PHE A 37 18.00 1.43 7.86
CA PHE A 37 19.12 0.86 8.58
C PHE A 37 19.04 -0.66 8.51
N VAL A 38 20.17 -1.32 8.26
CA VAL A 38 20.20 -2.78 8.06
C VAL A 38 21.22 -3.40 9.01
N ARG A 39 20.80 -4.38 9.81
CA ARG A 39 21.68 -5.29 10.55
C ARG A 39 21.43 -6.71 10.12
N ILE A 40 22.44 -7.56 10.24
CA ILE A 40 22.41 -8.91 9.67
C ILE A 40 22.83 -9.93 10.73
N ILE A 41 22.14 -11.06 10.76
CA ILE A 41 22.50 -12.24 11.56
C ILE A 41 22.60 -13.43 10.61
N ALA A 42 23.72 -14.15 10.64
CA ALA A 42 23.97 -15.26 9.74
C ALA A 42 24.23 -16.58 10.47
N THR A 43 23.73 -17.68 9.89
CA THR A 43 24.14 -19.04 10.33
C THR A 43 25.57 -19.34 9.90
N LYS A 44 26.29 -20.24 10.60
CA LYS A 44 27.61 -20.74 10.14
C LYS A 44 27.59 -21.28 8.70
N ASN A 45 26.49 -21.91 8.28
CA ASN A 45 26.35 -22.40 6.91
C ASN A 45 26.19 -21.29 5.86
N ALA A 46 25.65 -20.13 6.23
CA ALA A 46 25.59 -18.97 5.34
C ALA A 46 27.00 -18.42 5.05
N LEU A 47 27.87 -18.43 6.04
CA LEU A 47 29.26 -17.95 5.92
C LEU A 47 30.14 -18.80 4.99
N LYS A 48 29.70 -20.03 4.66
CA LYS A 48 30.35 -20.87 3.63
C LYS A 48 30.11 -20.36 2.21
N PHE A 49 29.05 -19.57 2.00
CA PHE A 49 28.72 -18.98 0.70
C PHE A 49 29.25 -17.56 0.54
N ILE A 50 29.12 -16.74 1.60
CA ILE A 50 29.50 -15.33 1.57
C ILE A 50 30.31 -14.99 2.81
N ASN A 51 31.48 -14.39 2.61
CA ASN A 51 32.35 -13.92 3.70
C ASN A 51 31.68 -12.77 4.48
N PRO A 52 31.79 -12.73 5.82
CA PRO A 52 31.29 -11.64 6.65
C PRO A 52 31.54 -10.23 6.11
N ILE A 53 32.74 -9.95 5.60
CA ILE A 53 33.13 -8.60 5.16
C ILE A 53 32.21 -8.04 4.06
N THR A 54 31.64 -8.91 3.21
CA THR A 54 30.71 -8.49 2.15
C THR A 54 29.41 -7.96 2.73
N PHE A 55 28.88 -8.61 3.77
CA PHE A 55 27.70 -8.15 4.49
C PHE A 55 27.96 -6.84 5.22
N GLU A 56 29.12 -6.72 5.85
CA GLU A 56 29.51 -5.53 6.62
C GLU A 56 29.72 -4.32 5.71
N ALA A 57 30.40 -4.50 4.57
CA ALA A 57 30.57 -3.45 3.56
C ALA A 57 29.23 -2.95 3.01
N LEU A 58 28.29 -3.87 2.72
CA LEU A 58 26.98 -3.50 2.19
C LEU A 58 26.06 -2.92 3.25
N SER A 59 26.07 -3.39 4.49
CA SER A 59 25.18 -2.91 5.55
C SER A 59 25.70 -1.68 6.30
N GLY A 60 27.02 -1.51 6.37
CA GLY A 60 27.66 -0.55 7.28
C GLY A 60 27.61 -0.97 8.75
N THR A 61 27.31 -2.24 9.05
CA THR A 61 27.17 -2.76 10.41
C THR A 61 27.89 -4.09 10.57
N THR A 62 28.33 -4.42 11.78
CA THR A 62 28.91 -5.73 12.10
C THR A 62 27.91 -6.85 11.89
N LEU A 63 28.32 -7.90 11.18
CA LEU A 63 27.52 -9.10 11.00
C LEU A 63 27.52 -9.92 12.29
N LEU A 64 26.35 -10.29 12.83
CA LEU A 64 26.29 -11.18 13.99
C LEU A 64 26.29 -12.65 13.54
N HIS A 65 27.16 -13.47 14.12
CA HIS A 65 27.23 -14.92 13.96
C HIS A 65 27.74 -15.58 15.25
N ASP A 66 27.70 -16.91 15.33
CA ASP A 66 27.97 -17.66 16.57
C ASP A 66 29.34 -17.37 17.21
N ASP A 67 30.32 -16.94 16.42
CA ASP A 67 31.71 -16.80 16.88
C ASP A 67 32.07 -15.36 17.29
N ASN A 68 31.15 -14.39 17.17
CA ASN A 68 31.40 -13.00 17.51
C ASN A 68 30.35 -12.37 18.44
N GLU A 69 29.58 -13.20 19.13
CA GLU A 69 28.66 -12.71 20.16
C GLU A 69 29.42 -12.07 21.32
N SER A 70 28.98 -10.86 21.71
CA SER A 70 29.50 -10.16 22.89
C SER A 70 28.41 -9.32 23.56
N TRP A 71 28.47 -9.29 24.89
CA TRP A 71 27.63 -8.46 25.76
C TRP A 71 28.24 -7.09 26.06
N SER A 72 29.51 -6.89 25.70
CA SER A 72 30.24 -5.63 25.88
C SER A 72 30.29 -4.80 24.59
N LEU A 73 30.38 -3.48 24.73
CA LEU A 73 30.61 -2.57 23.61
C LEU A 73 32.10 -2.52 23.21
N ASP A 74 33.00 -2.86 24.14
CA ASP A 74 34.46 -2.75 23.99
C ASP A 74 35.05 -3.74 22.97
N SER A 75 34.27 -4.76 22.57
CA SER A 75 34.69 -5.79 21.62
C SER A 75 34.46 -5.42 20.14
N ILE A 76 33.92 -4.24 19.83
CA ILE A 76 33.59 -3.86 18.44
C ILE A 76 34.85 -3.29 17.75
N ASN A 77 35.45 -4.08 16.86
CA ASN A 77 36.63 -3.67 16.11
C ASN A 77 36.25 -2.84 14.88
N PHE A 78 36.33 -1.50 14.98
CA PHE A 78 35.93 -0.56 13.92
C PHE A 78 36.94 -0.38 12.78
N SER A 79 38.04 -1.13 12.76
CA SER A 79 39.14 -0.95 11.78
C SER A 79 38.70 -1.17 10.32
N HIS A 80 37.76 -2.08 10.08
CA HIS A 80 37.30 -2.43 8.72
C HIS A 80 36.13 -1.58 8.21
N ILE A 81 35.29 -1.04 9.11
CA ILE A 81 34.11 -0.24 8.74
C ILE A 81 34.51 1.17 8.26
N LYS A 82 35.59 1.74 8.82
CA LYS A 82 36.11 3.07 8.44
C LYS A 82 36.56 3.17 6.97
N HIS A 83 36.91 2.07 6.31
CA HIS A 83 37.39 2.13 4.93
C HIS A 83 36.28 2.23 3.88
N CYS A 84 35.05 1.80 4.17
CA CYS A 84 33.94 1.81 3.20
C CYS A 84 33.34 3.21 2.95
N GLU A 85 33.56 4.18 3.83
CA GLU A 85 33.01 5.55 3.69
C GLU A 85 34.04 6.59 3.24
N THR A 86 35.29 6.20 2.97
CA THR A 86 36.39 7.15 2.65
C THR A 86 36.67 7.36 1.16
N SER A 87 35.81 6.89 0.25
CA SER A 87 35.98 7.13 -1.19
C SER A 87 35.47 8.50 -1.68
N THR A 88 34.83 9.30 -0.82
CA THR A 88 34.45 10.70 -1.11
C THR A 88 35.24 11.75 -0.34
N LEU A 89 36.12 11.35 0.58
CA LEU A 89 36.88 12.28 1.43
C LEU A 89 38.34 11.79 1.60
N LYS A 90 39.15 11.98 0.56
CA LYS A 90 40.62 11.91 0.69
C LYS A 90 41.20 13.30 0.49
N ASN A 91 41.45 13.99 1.59
CA ASN A 91 42.66 14.80 1.79
C ASN A 91 42.77 15.26 3.24
N SER A 92 43.51 14.52 4.05
CA SER A 92 44.63 15.03 4.87
C SER A 92 45.08 13.94 5.84
N LYS A 93 46.39 13.68 5.83
CA LYS A 93 47.07 12.84 6.81
C LYS A 93 47.25 13.69 8.07
N ASN A 94 46.71 13.23 9.20
CA ASN A 94 47.43 13.09 10.48
C ASN A 94 46.45 12.80 11.61
N ASN A 95 46.74 11.71 12.32
CA ASN A 95 46.13 11.39 13.61
C ASN A 95 46.53 12.45 14.65
N ASN A 96 45.54 12.90 15.44
CA ASN A 96 45.64 13.66 16.71
C ASN A 96 44.89 15.01 16.79
N PHE A 97 43.75 15.16 16.11
CA PHE A 97 42.80 16.25 16.43
C PHE A 97 41.37 15.74 16.30
N ILE A 98 40.78 15.23 17.39
CA ILE A 98 39.36 14.83 17.42
C ILE A 98 38.48 15.77 18.27
N GLU A 99 39.04 16.64 19.11
CA GLU A 99 38.19 17.39 20.06
C GLU A 99 37.92 18.88 19.77
N SER A 100 38.45 19.48 18.70
CA SER A 100 38.30 20.94 18.55
C SER A 100 37.92 21.47 17.16
N SER A 101 37.52 20.64 16.20
CA SER A 101 37.27 21.10 14.81
C SER A 101 35.83 20.98 14.31
N PHE A 102 34.89 20.47 15.12
CA PHE A 102 33.49 20.23 14.70
C PHE A 102 32.57 21.45 14.90
N LYS A 103 32.99 22.66 14.50
CA LYS A 103 32.09 23.83 14.53
C LYS A 103 31.77 24.46 13.19
N ASP A 104 32.50 24.17 12.13
CA ASP A 104 32.25 24.82 10.83
C ASP A 104 32.39 23.83 9.66
N SER A 105 31.34 23.05 9.40
CA SER A 105 31.04 22.57 8.05
C SER A 105 29.58 22.11 7.96
N ASN A 106 28.88 22.52 6.91
CA ASN A 106 27.49 22.13 6.60
C ASN A 106 27.40 20.63 6.22
N ILE A 107 27.60 19.74 7.18
CA ILE A 107 27.25 18.32 7.08
C ILE A 107 25.84 18.19 7.68
N PRO A 108 24.88 17.53 7.02
CA PRO A 108 23.53 17.40 7.57
C PRO A 108 23.60 16.65 8.92
N ASN A 109 23.05 17.25 9.98
CA ASN A 109 22.91 16.67 11.34
C ASN A 109 22.37 15.22 11.37
N PHE A 110 21.75 14.74 10.29
CA PHE A 110 21.29 13.37 10.12
C PHE A 110 22.43 12.34 10.07
N ILE A 111 23.58 12.63 9.44
CA ILE A 111 24.68 11.66 9.31
C ILE A 111 25.39 11.44 10.66
N GLU A 112 25.57 12.49 11.45
CA GLU A 112 26.24 12.42 12.77
C GLU A 112 25.41 11.63 13.80
N SER A 113 24.08 11.81 13.84
CA SER A 113 23.22 10.99 14.72
C SER A 113 23.20 9.50 14.32
N ASN A 114 23.41 9.21 13.03
CA ASN A 114 23.28 7.86 12.45
C ASN A 114 24.51 6.97 12.67
N ILE A 115 25.69 7.56 12.85
CA ILE A 115 26.92 6.83 13.22
C ILE A 115 26.86 6.43 14.72
N GLN A 116 26.24 7.25 15.55
CA GLN A 116 26.10 6.95 16.98
C GLN A 116 25.24 5.70 17.24
N ASP A 117 24.12 5.52 16.53
CA ASP A 117 23.19 4.38 16.66
C ASP A 117 23.75 3.04 16.12
N SER A 118 24.72 3.10 15.18
CA SER A 118 25.40 1.91 14.63
C SER A 118 26.51 1.39 15.56
N ILE A 119 27.18 2.31 16.28
CA ILE A 119 28.32 2.05 17.18
C ILE A 119 27.90 1.53 18.58
N THR A 120 26.68 1.84 19.04
CA THR A 120 26.30 1.72 20.47
C THR A 120 25.50 0.47 20.84
N ILE A 121 25.40 -0.53 19.96
CA ILE A 121 24.63 -1.75 20.22
C ILE A 121 25.59 -2.94 20.34
N PRO A 122 25.62 -3.63 21.49
CA PRO A 122 26.50 -4.78 21.66
C PRO A 122 26.08 -5.91 20.70
N PRO A 123 27.05 -6.64 20.10
CA PRO A 123 26.77 -7.67 19.10
C PRO A 123 26.28 -8.95 19.77
N ASN A 124 25.03 -8.94 20.27
CA ASN A 124 24.37 -10.12 20.82
C ASN A 124 22.93 -10.24 20.31
N HIS A 125 22.38 -11.44 20.43
CA HIS A 125 21.08 -11.78 19.88
C HIS A 125 19.94 -10.93 20.44
N ILE A 126 19.99 -10.57 21.73
CA ILE A 126 18.96 -9.74 22.36
C ILE A 126 18.99 -8.32 21.82
N SER A 127 20.17 -7.72 21.71
CA SER A 127 20.31 -6.32 21.34
C SER A 127 19.93 -6.08 19.88
N TYR A 128 20.32 -7.00 19.00
CA TYR A 128 19.88 -6.99 17.59
C TYR A 128 18.36 -7.19 17.48
N ALA A 129 17.79 -8.15 18.21
CA ALA A 129 16.35 -8.38 18.19
C ALA A 129 15.53 -7.21 18.75
N LYS A 130 16.02 -6.54 19.79
CA LYS A 130 15.37 -5.34 20.37
C LYS A 130 15.44 -4.12 19.45
N TRP A 131 16.48 -4.03 18.62
CA TRP A 131 16.71 -2.91 17.70
C TRP A 131 15.79 -2.92 16.48
N ALA A 132 15.34 -4.09 16.05
CA ALA A 132 14.61 -4.27 14.81
C ALA A 132 13.18 -3.69 14.85
N ASP A 133 12.79 -2.94 13.82
CA ASP A 133 11.40 -2.58 13.53
C ASP A 133 10.68 -3.67 12.72
N ILE A 134 11.45 -4.46 11.96
CA ILE A 134 11.01 -5.57 11.10
C ILE A 134 12.11 -6.60 10.95
N ALA A 135 11.74 -7.89 10.89
CA ALA A 135 12.63 -9.00 10.63
C ALA A 135 12.37 -9.64 9.27
N LEU A 136 13.42 -9.86 8.48
CA LEU A 136 13.40 -10.57 7.20
C LEU A 136 14.30 -11.81 7.29
N PHE A 137 13.77 -12.98 6.99
CA PHE A 137 14.53 -14.23 6.89
C PHE A 137 14.72 -14.58 5.42
N ALA A 138 15.86 -14.18 4.84
CA ALA A 138 16.11 -14.26 3.39
C ALA A 138 17.58 -14.57 3.08
N PRO A 139 17.88 -15.75 2.50
CA PRO A 139 17.01 -16.91 2.41
C PRO A 139 16.78 -17.57 3.77
N ILE A 140 15.62 -18.21 3.94
CA ILE A 140 15.39 -19.21 4.99
C ILE A 140 15.32 -20.62 4.40
N THR A 141 16.19 -21.51 4.88
CA THR A 141 16.24 -22.92 4.45
C THR A 141 15.19 -23.77 5.15
N ALA A 142 14.85 -24.93 4.58
CA ALA A 142 13.94 -25.91 5.20
C ALA A 142 14.38 -26.32 6.63
N ASN A 143 15.69 -26.45 6.87
CA ASN A 143 16.24 -26.68 8.21
C ASN A 143 15.91 -25.55 9.18
N SER A 144 16.13 -24.29 8.77
CA SER A 144 15.88 -23.13 9.62
C SER A 144 14.38 -22.92 9.86
N ILE A 145 13.53 -23.15 8.84
CA ILE A 145 12.06 -23.18 8.98
C ILE A 145 11.65 -24.20 10.04
N SER A 146 12.19 -25.42 9.94
CA SER A 146 11.83 -26.53 10.84
C SER A 146 12.25 -26.26 12.29
N LYS A 147 13.45 -25.71 12.50
CA LYS A 147 13.93 -25.36 13.84
C LYS A 147 13.15 -24.20 14.44
N LEU A 148 12.93 -23.13 13.66
CA LEU A 148 12.18 -21.95 14.09
C LEU A 148 10.74 -22.32 14.49
N ALA A 149 10.05 -23.10 13.67
CA ALA A 149 8.67 -23.55 13.94
C ALA A 149 8.55 -24.43 15.20
N ASN A 150 9.64 -25.04 15.66
CA ASN A 150 9.69 -25.86 16.87
C ASN A 150 10.41 -25.16 18.03
N ALA A 151 10.72 -23.86 17.92
CA ALA A 151 11.45 -23.08 18.92
C ALA A 151 12.80 -23.68 19.33
N ILE A 152 13.49 -24.36 18.41
CA ILE A 152 14.86 -24.80 18.61
C ILE A 152 15.76 -23.58 18.40
N ALA A 153 16.53 -23.19 19.42
CA ALA A 153 17.46 -22.06 19.40
C ALA A 153 18.90 -22.51 19.71
N ASP A 154 19.44 -23.35 18.85
CA ASP A 154 20.77 -23.97 19.02
C ASP A 154 21.92 -23.18 18.35
N ASN A 155 21.65 -21.94 17.94
CA ASN A 155 22.63 -21.01 17.38
C ASN A 155 22.12 -19.56 17.56
N ILE A 156 22.99 -18.58 17.33
CA ILE A 156 22.68 -17.16 17.52
C ILE A 156 21.56 -16.67 16.60
N TYR A 157 21.51 -17.21 15.38
CA TYR A 157 20.47 -16.89 14.40
C TYR A 157 19.08 -17.24 14.94
N LEU A 158 18.90 -18.45 15.49
CA LEU A 158 17.60 -18.89 16.02
C LEU A 158 17.33 -18.28 17.40
N SER A 159 18.35 -18.06 18.21
CA SER A 159 18.23 -17.36 19.50
C SER A 159 17.72 -15.93 19.31
N ALA A 160 18.28 -15.19 18.36
CA ALA A 160 17.80 -13.85 18.01
C ALA A 160 16.40 -13.89 17.40
N ALA A 161 16.08 -14.90 16.58
CA ALA A 161 14.76 -15.06 15.99
C ALA A 161 13.66 -15.24 17.07
N LEU A 162 13.94 -16.01 18.12
CA LEU A 162 13.03 -16.17 19.26
C LEU A 162 12.94 -14.91 20.12
N ALA A 163 14.01 -14.11 20.20
CA ALA A 163 14.04 -12.85 20.94
C ALA A 163 13.30 -11.70 20.24
N LEU A 164 12.85 -11.90 18.98
CA LEU A 164 12.10 -10.89 18.24
C LEU A 164 10.80 -10.53 18.96
N ARG A 165 10.63 -9.22 19.20
CA ARG A 165 9.43 -8.63 19.82
C ARG A 165 8.20 -8.75 18.91
N ASN A 166 7.13 -8.05 19.28
CA ASN A 166 5.98 -7.83 18.42
C ASN A 166 6.35 -6.88 17.28
N ILE A 167 6.96 -7.43 16.22
CA ILE A 167 7.32 -6.75 14.98
C ILE A 167 6.93 -7.64 13.80
N PRO A 168 6.79 -7.10 12.57
CA PRO A 168 6.55 -7.92 11.39
C PRO A 168 7.71 -8.88 11.13
N LYS A 169 7.39 -10.13 10.78
CA LYS A 169 8.35 -11.20 10.51
C LYS A 169 8.06 -11.78 9.13
N LEU A 170 9.01 -11.67 8.21
CA LEU A 170 8.88 -12.09 6.82
C LEU A 170 9.82 -13.27 6.53
N LEU A 171 9.30 -14.33 5.93
CA LEU A 171 10.07 -15.50 5.53
C LEU A 171 10.17 -15.52 4.00
N ALA A 172 11.37 -15.57 3.44
CA ALA A 172 11.62 -15.82 2.03
C ALA A 172 12.29 -17.19 1.86
N PRO A 173 11.51 -18.29 1.75
CA PRO A 173 12.05 -19.63 1.65
C PRO A 173 12.89 -19.81 0.40
N ALA A 174 13.93 -20.65 0.50
CA ALA A 174 14.73 -21.07 -0.62
C ALA A 174 15.20 -22.51 -0.41
N ALA A 175 14.72 -23.44 -1.25
CA ALA A 175 15.05 -24.86 -1.16
C ALA A 175 14.85 -25.55 -2.51
N ASN A 176 15.24 -26.82 -2.64
CA ASN A 176 14.78 -27.63 -3.77
C ASN A 176 13.24 -27.84 -3.69
N THR A 177 12.58 -27.96 -4.83
CA THR A 177 11.13 -28.23 -4.97
C THR A 177 10.64 -29.31 -4.01
N PHE A 178 11.28 -30.49 -3.98
CA PHE A 178 10.84 -31.60 -3.13
C PHE A 178 11.04 -31.33 -1.64
N MET A 179 12.07 -30.57 -1.27
CA MET A 179 12.26 -30.15 0.12
C MET A 179 11.19 -29.16 0.55
N LEU A 180 10.80 -28.24 -0.33
CA LEU A 180 9.78 -27.24 -0.04
C LEU A 180 8.40 -27.89 0.06
N HIS A 181 8.03 -28.76 -0.89
CA HIS A 181 6.74 -29.47 -0.92
C HIS A 181 6.65 -30.65 0.04
N ASN A 182 7.74 -30.99 0.74
CA ASN A 182 7.67 -32.01 1.77
C ASN A 182 6.60 -31.62 2.81
N LYS A 183 5.70 -32.56 3.14
CA LYS A 183 4.60 -32.35 4.08
C LYS A 183 5.07 -31.74 5.40
N ILE A 184 6.23 -32.18 5.91
CA ILE A 184 6.81 -31.64 7.14
C ILE A 184 7.14 -30.15 6.96
N THR A 185 7.81 -29.77 5.86
CA THR A 185 8.14 -28.36 5.59
C THR A 185 6.89 -27.50 5.46
N GLN A 186 5.86 -27.99 4.75
CA GLN A 186 4.58 -27.29 4.59
C GLN A 186 3.86 -27.11 5.93
N GLU A 187 3.76 -28.17 6.75
CA GLU A 187 3.18 -28.08 8.11
C GLU A 187 3.91 -27.05 8.99
N LYS A 188 5.24 -26.95 8.89
CA LYS A 188 6.01 -25.94 9.63
C LYS A 188 5.79 -24.53 9.11
N LEU A 189 5.68 -24.34 7.80
CA LEU A 189 5.33 -23.05 7.21
C LEU A 189 3.93 -22.61 7.65
N ASP A 190 2.95 -23.51 7.63
CA ASP A 190 1.59 -23.21 8.07
C ASP A 190 1.53 -22.89 9.57
N LYS A 191 2.28 -23.62 10.41
CA LYS A 191 2.45 -23.28 11.82
C LYS A 191 3.03 -21.87 12.00
N LEU A 192 4.04 -21.50 11.22
CA LEU A 192 4.63 -20.15 11.27
C LEU A 192 3.65 -19.07 10.81
N LYS A 193 2.83 -19.35 9.77
CA LYS A 193 1.76 -18.43 9.34
C LYS A 193 0.74 -18.15 10.44
N VAL A 194 0.34 -19.17 11.21
CA VAL A 194 -0.54 -19.01 12.38
C VAL A 194 0.12 -18.15 13.48
N LEU A 195 1.45 -18.17 13.58
CA LEU A 195 2.24 -17.36 14.51
C LEU A 195 2.66 -15.99 13.94
N ASP A 196 1.88 -15.46 12.99
CA ASP A 196 2.06 -14.15 12.34
C ASP A 196 3.36 -13.97 11.54
N TYR A 197 4.06 -15.06 11.19
CA TYR A 197 5.10 -14.99 10.16
C TYR A 197 4.46 -14.94 8.77
N LYS A 198 4.82 -13.95 7.98
CA LYS A 198 4.35 -13.86 6.59
C LYS A 198 5.34 -14.55 5.66
N VAL A 199 4.87 -15.56 4.95
CA VAL A 199 5.66 -16.25 3.93
C VAL A 199 5.57 -15.46 2.61
N ILE A 200 6.73 -15.11 2.07
CA ILE A 200 6.89 -14.60 0.72
C ILE A 200 7.13 -15.83 -0.15
N GLU A 201 6.14 -16.17 -0.98
CA GLU A 201 6.17 -17.39 -1.78
C GLU A 201 7.40 -17.45 -2.69
N SER A 202 7.97 -18.64 -2.82
CA SER A 202 9.05 -18.91 -3.77
C SER A 202 8.52 -18.90 -5.21
N LYS A 203 9.44 -18.94 -6.19
CA LYS A 203 9.11 -18.87 -7.61
C LYS A 203 9.69 -20.06 -8.38
N SER A 204 9.09 -20.35 -9.53
CA SER A 204 9.65 -21.26 -10.53
C SER A 204 10.88 -20.65 -11.21
N ASP A 205 12.00 -21.36 -11.15
CA ASP A 205 13.28 -20.99 -11.77
C ASP A 205 14.17 -22.24 -11.95
N ILE A 206 15.31 -22.09 -12.62
CA ILE A 206 16.37 -23.10 -12.61
C ILE A 206 16.98 -23.14 -11.21
N LEU A 207 16.95 -24.30 -10.58
CA LEU A 207 17.45 -24.54 -9.22
C LEU A 207 18.93 -24.93 -9.23
N ALA A 208 19.56 -24.94 -8.05
CA ALA A 208 20.96 -25.33 -7.90
C ALA A 208 21.29 -26.75 -8.42
N CYS A 209 20.29 -27.64 -8.47
CA CYS A 209 20.44 -28.99 -9.02
C CYS A 209 20.38 -29.04 -10.56
N GLY A 210 20.09 -27.92 -11.23
CA GLY A 210 19.90 -27.84 -12.68
C GLY A 210 18.46 -28.02 -13.14
N ASP A 211 17.55 -28.47 -12.26
CA ASP A 211 16.14 -28.66 -12.59
C ASP A 211 15.36 -27.36 -12.58
N MET A 212 14.34 -27.27 -13.44
CA MET A 212 13.28 -26.28 -13.30
C MET A 212 12.40 -26.63 -12.10
N GLY A 213 12.21 -25.70 -11.16
CA GLY A 213 11.44 -25.95 -9.94
C GLY A 213 11.02 -24.68 -9.20
N ASP A 214 10.00 -24.79 -8.34
CA ASP A 214 9.36 -23.65 -7.67
C ASP A 214 9.95 -23.28 -6.31
N GLY A 215 11.06 -23.90 -5.93
CA GLY A 215 11.75 -23.62 -4.67
C GLY A 215 12.74 -22.45 -4.68
N ALA A 216 12.87 -21.73 -5.81
CA ALA A 216 13.77 -20.59 -5.89
C ALA A 216 13.25 -19.42 -5.06
N MET A 217 14.13 -18.78 -4.27
CA MET A 217 13.73 -17.62 -3.48
C MET A 217 13.05 -16.55 -4.34
N ALA A 218 12.05 -15.90 -3.76
CA ALA A 218 11.34 -14.76 -4.35
C ALA A 218 12.29 -13.75 -5.01
N SER A 219 11.78 -13.02 -6.01
CA SER A 219 12.56 -11.94 -6.62
C SER A 219 12.86 -10.83 -5.60
N ILE A 220 13.89 -10.05 -5.88
CA ILE A 220 14.27 -8.92 -5.03
C ILE A 220 13.11 -7.92 -4.91
N ASP A 221 12.43 -7.61 -6.02
CA ASP A 221 11.28 -6.71 -6.03
C ASP A 221 10.12 -7.23 -5.16
N GLU A 222 9.80 -8.53 -5.24
CA GLU A 222 8.78 -9.14 -4.38
C GLU A 222 9.13 -8.99 -2.90
N ILE A 223 10.38 -9.28 -2.52
CA ILE A 223 10.85 -9.11 -1.14
C ILE A 223 10.67 -7.66 -0.68
N ILE A 224 11.08 -6.69 -1.50
CA ILE A 224 10.94 -5.26 -1.19
C ILE A 224 9.46 -4.84 -1.08
N PHE A 225 8.57 -5.33 -1.94
CA PHE A 225 7.15 -5.06 -1.85
C PHE A 225 6.55 -5.58 -0.55
N HIS A 226 6.89 -6.80 -0.14
CA HIS A 226 6.38 -7.40 1.11
C HIS A 226 6.95 -6.72 2.35
N ILE A 227 8.22 -6.28 2.34
CA ILE A 227 8.80 -5.44 3.40
C ILE A 227 8.01 -4.13 3.54
N LYS A 228 7.82 -3.40 2.43
CA LYS A 228 7.08 -2.13 2.43
C LYS A 228 5.64 -2.32 2.91
N LYS A 229 4.94 -3.35 2.43
CA LYS A 229 3.58 -3.69 2.87
C LYS A 229 3.53 -4.04 4.37
N ALA A 230 4.49 -4.81 4.87
CA ALA A 230 4.53 -5.19 6.27
C ALA A 230 4.78 -3.99 7.20
N ILE A 231 5.71 -3.11 6.83
CA ILE A 231 5.96 -1.85 7.55
C ILE A 231 4.71 -0.97 7.51
N TYR A 232 4.10 -0.79 6.34
CA TYR A 232 2.90 0.05 6.20
C TYR A 232 1.75 -0.42 7.09
N ASN A 233 1.49 -1.73 7.12
CA ASN A 233 0.39 -2.29 7.92
C ASN A 233 0.65 -2.28 9.43
N PHE A 234 1.92 -2.31 9.84
CA PHE A 234 2.29 -2.34 11.26
C PHE A 234 2.49 -0.93 11.83
N TYR A 235 3.08 -0.04 11.04
CA TYR A 235 3.34 1.36 11.36
C TYR A 235 2.52 2.24 10.41
N PRO A 236 1.21 2.39 10.66
CA PRO A 236 0.33 3.23 9.85
C PRO A 236 0.91 4.64 9.64
N ILE A 237 0.85 5.11 8.40
CA ILE A 237 1.33 6.44 8.01
C ILE A 237 0.10 7.33 7.75
N PRO A 238 0.08 8.59 8.25
CA PRO A 238 -1.04 9.51 8.02
C PRO A 238 -1.36 9.68 6.53
N ILE A 239 -2.62 9.45 6.14
CA ILE A 239 -3.09 9.52 4.75
C ILE A 239 -3.36 10.98 4.31
N PHE A 240 -3.74 11.83 5.26
CA PHE A 240 -3.99 13.25 5.06
C PHE A 240 -2.99 14.10 5.87
N GLU A 241 -2.54 15.22 5.29
CA GLU A 241 -1.79 16.25 6.03
C GLU A 241 -2.73 16.97 7.01
N SER A 242 -2.21 17.38 8.17
CA SER A 242 -2.98 18.09 9.23
C SER A 242 -3.72 19.33 8.76
N SER A 243 -3.21 20.01 7.74
CA SER A 243 -3.81 21.22 7.19
C SER A 243 -4.81 20.97 6.05
N LYS A 244 -5.05 19.72 5.63
CA LYS A 244 -5.84 19.38 4.42
C LYS A 244 -6.90 18.30 4.68
N ILE A 245 -7.43 18.26 5.89
CA ILE A 245 -8.55 17.37 6.23
C ILE A 245 -9.78 17.79 5.43
N PRO A 246 -10.38 16.90 4.63
CA PRO A 246 -11.66 17.17 3.98
C PRO A 246 -12.74 17.61 4.98
N ASN A 247 -13.56 18.61 4.63
CA ASN A 247 -14.73 19.03 5.43
C ASN A 247 -15.72 17.88 5.72
N PHE A 248 -15.56 16.72 5.06
CA PHE A 248 -16.25 15.47 5.39
C PHE A 248 -16.17 15.14 6.90
N PHE A 249 -15.06 15.47 7.55
CA PHE A 249 -14.79 15.09 8.94
C PHE A 249 -15.35 16.04 9.99
N SER A 250 -15.84 17.24 9.61
CA SER A 250 -16.35 18.21 10.60
C SER A 250 -17.71 17.83 11.20
N HIS A 251 -18.41 16.84 10.64
CA HIS A 251 -19.74 16.42 11.06
C HIS A 251 -19.79 15.05 11.75
N ILE A 252 -18.67 14.33 11.82
CA ILE A 252 -18.65 13.01 12.45
C ILE A 252 -18.27 13.16 13.93
N ASN A 253 -19.27 13.13 14.82
CA ASN A 253 -19.07 12.98 16.26
C ASN A 253 -18.54 11.57 16.56
N LEU A 254 -17.22 11.37 16.46
CA LEU A 254 -16.57 10.06 16.59
C LEU A 254 -16.21 9.66 18.02
N PHE A 255 -16.53 10.46 19.04
CA PHE A 255 -16.31 10.10 20.43
C PHE A 255 -17.65 9.98 21.17
N GLY A 256 -18.28 8.82 21.06
CA GLY A 256 -19.03 8.30 22.19
C GLY A 256 -18.03 8.05 23.32
N HIS A 257 -18.28 8.59 24.51
CA HIS A 257 -17.46 8.41 25.70
C HIS A 257 -17.00 6.95 25.84
N VAL A 258 -15.72 6.69 25.53
CA VAL A 258 -15.04 5.53 26.09
C VAL A 258 -14.69 5.95 27.51
N GLU A 259 -15.58 5.67 28.46
CA GLU A 259 -15.19 5.60 29.86
C GLU A 259 -14.15 4.48 29.99
N CYS A 260 -12.87 4.87 29.95
CA CYS A 260 -11.81 4.03 30.48
C CYS A 260 -12.09 3.88 31.98
N SER A 261 -12.65 2.74 32.35
CA SER A 261 -12.72 2.30 33.74
C SER A 261 -11.33 1.89 34.20
N GLU A 262 -10.45 2.87 34.41
CA GLU A 262 -9.29 2.70 35.28
C GLU A 262 -9.79 2.64 36.73
N LYS A 263 -10.25 1.46 37.15
CA LYS A 263 -10.19 1.11 38.58
C LYS A 263 -8.76 0.70 38.89
N SER A 264 -7.87 1.69 39.00
CA SER A 264 -6.60 1.51 39.70
C SER A 264 -6.87 1.58 41.21
N THR A 265 -6.71 0.43 41.87
CA THR A 265 -6.65 0.30 43.32
C THR A 265 -5.34 0.91 43.83
N LEU A 266 -5.28 2.23 43.96
CA LEU A 266 -4.23 2.91 44.72
C LEU A 266 -4.76 3.20 46.13
N LYS A 267 -4.40 2.30 47.06
CA LYS A 267 -4.50 2.53 48.49
C LYS A 267 -3.61 3.72 48.87
N ASN A 268 -4.24 4.67 49.56
CA ASN A 268 -3.67 5.74 50.36
C ASN A 268 -2.28 5.43 50.95
N SER A 269 -1.32 6.32 50.71
CA SER A 269 -0.39 6.72 51.76
C SER A 269 -0.17 8.23 51.70
N LYS A 270 -0.21 8.82 52.90
CA LYS A 270 -0.25 10.26 53.18
C LYS A 270 1.15 10.87 53.15
N ASN A 271 1.16 12.20 53.00
CA ASN A 271 2.19 13.18 53.36
C ASN A 271 3.29 13.48 52.30
N HIS A 272 3.19 14.62 51.62
CA HIS A 272 3.86 15.86 52.04
C HIS A 272 3.47 17.05 51.13
N ASN A 273 3.30 18.20 51.76
CA ASN A 273 3.09 19.52 51.15
C ASN A 273 4.22 19.89 50.17
N PHE A 274 3.93 20.67 49.11
CA PHE A 274 4.44 22.04 48.91
C PHE A 274 4.01 22.63 47.54
N ILE A 275 3.35 23.80 47.64
CA ILE A 275 3.24 24.94 46.70
C ILE A 275 2.63 24.71 45.30
N GLU A 276 1.38 25.17 45.17
CA GLU A 276 0.76 25.60 43.92
C GLU A 276 1.49 26.84 43.36
N SER A 277 1.97 26.73 42.13
CA SER A 277 2.06 27.85 41.21
C SER A 277 1.18 27.54 40.00
N ASN A 278 0.07 28.25 39.87
CA ASN A 278 -0.82 28.23 38.71
C ASN A 278 -0.02 28.38 37.39
N PRO A 279 -0.37 27.57 36.37
CA PRO A 279 -0.43 28.10 35.01
C PRO A 279 -1.80 27.75 34.42
N LYS A 280 -2.77 28.64 34.61
CA LYS A 280 -4.05 28.60 33.87
C LYS A 280 -3.93 29.10 32.42
N ASP A 281 -2.75 29.53 31.98
CA ASP A 281 -2.54 30.06 30.63
C ASP A 281 -1.45 29.28 29.87
N SER A 282 -1.76 28.05 29.44
CA SER A 282 -1.03 27.39 28.33
C SER A 282 -1.67 26.13 27.73
N ILE A 283 -2.79 25.61 28.24
CA ILE A 283 -3.28 24.27 27.83
C ILE A 283 -4.29 24.29 26.65
N GLN A 284 -4.78 25.44 26.19
CA GLN A 284 -5.80 25.48 25.12
C GLN A 284 -5.31 25.27 23.67
N LYS A 285 -4.03 24.95 23.41
CA LYS A 285 -3.52 24.70 22.04
C LYS A 285 -3.21 23.24 21.68
N ASN A 286 -3.30 22.28 22.61
CA ASN A 286 -2.82 20.90 22.36
C ASN A 286 -3.89 19.80 22.29
N SER A 287 -5.19 20.09 22.44
CA SER A 287 -6.24 19.08 22.31
C SER A 287 -6.54 18.68 20.86
N ASN A 288 -6.51 19.63 19.92
CA ASN A 288 -6.83 19.35 18.51
C ASN A 288 -5.72 18.57 17.77
N ILE A 289 -4.45 18.74 18.14
CA ILE A 289 -3.32 18.07 17.47
C ILE A 289 -3.23 16.60 17.88
N ASN A 290 -3.44 16.29 19.16
CA ASN A 290 -3.45 14.90 19.64
C ASN A 290 -4.65 14.13 19.08
N ASN A 291 -5.86 14.72 19.09
CA ASN A 291 -7.05 14.13 18.47
C ASN A 291 -6.87 13.89 16.95
N PHE A 292 -6.10 14.73 16.26
CA PHE A 292 -5.81 14.62 14.84
C PHE A 292 -4.85 13.47 14.48
N ILE A 293 -3.79 13.29 15.26
CA ILE A 293 -2.81 12.21 15.08
C ILE A 293 -3.49 10.87 15.35
N ASP A 294 -4.28 10.79 16.42
CA ASP A 294 -5.03 9.59 16.78
C ASP A 294 -6.06 9.22 15.70
N TYR A 295 -6.78 10.19 15.12
CA TYR A 295 -7.73 9.94 14.03
C TYR A 295 -7.08 9.33 12.78
N ASN A 296 -5.94 9.85 12.32
CA ASN A 296 -5.27 9.32 11.12
C ASN A 296 -4.64 7.94 11.33
N ILE A 297 -4.14 7.67 12.53
CA ILE A 297 -3.57 6.37 12.91
C ILE A 297 -4.68 5.34 13.09
N LEU A 298 -5.80 5.70 13.72
CA LEU A 298 -7.00 4.89 13.79
C LEU A 298 -7.54 4.61 12.38
N ASN A 299 -7.68 5.64 11.54
CA ASN A 299 -8.23 5.54 10.18
C ASN A 299 -7.40 4.64 9.25
N SER A 300 -6.07 4.64 9.37
CA SER A 300 -5.22 3.77 8.54
C SER A 300 -5.23 2.30 8.99
N LYS A 301 -5.31 2.01 10.30
CA LYS A 301 -5.55 0.64 10.80
C LYS A 301 -6.94 0.14 10.45
N THR A 302 -7.97 0.97 10.58
CA THR A 302 -9.33 0.64 10.13
C THR A 302 -9.39 0.46 8.62
N LEU A 303 -8.57 1.17 7.85
CA LEU A 303 -8.51 1.04 6.39
C LEU A 303 -7.92 -0.29 5.93
N SER A 304 -6.77 -0.69 6.48
CA SER A 304 -6.22 -2.02 6.17
C SER A 304 -7.18 -3.12 6.63
N GLN A 305 -7.80 -2.98 7.80
CA GLN A 305 -8.80 -3.95 8.27
C GLN A 305 -10.04 -4.00 7.35
N PHE A 306 -10.48 -2.86 6.83
CA PHE A 306 -11.63 -2.79 5.94
C PHE A 306 -11.36 -3.47 4.60
N TYR A 307 -10.20 -3.26 3.98
CA TYR A 307 -9.90 -3.81 2.66
C TYR A 307 -9.30 -5.21 2.68
N LYS A 308 -8.87 -5.71 3.85
CA LYS A 308 -8.32 -7.05 4.02
C LYS A 308 -9.23 -8.11 3.41
N ASP A 309 -8.66 -8.94 2.54
CA ASP A 309 -9.29 -10.08 1.87
C ASP A 309 -10.49 -9.74 0.94
N LYS A 310 -10.85 -8.47 0.78
CA LYS A 310 -11.90 -8.04 -0.15
C LYS A 310 -11.48 -8.24 -1.60
N ASN A 311 -12.42 -8.68 -2.43
CA ASN A 311 -12.22 -8.83 -3.87
C ASN A 311 -12.32 -7.47 -4.56
N VAL A 312 -11.27 -7.10 -5.29
CA VAL A 312 -11.20 -5.81 -5.98
C VAL A 312 -10.75 -6.00 -7.42
N ILE A 313 -11.52 -5.42 -8.33
CA ILE A 313 -11.26 -5.40 -9.77
C ILE A 313 -10.92 -3.96 -10.16
N ILE A 314 -9.83 -3.77 -10.90
CA ILE A 314 -9.39 -2.46 -11.38
C ILE A 314 -9.18 -2.57 -12.88
N THR A 315 -9.76 -1.65 -13.66
CA THR A 315 -9.38 -1.47 -15.06
C THR A 315 -8.38 -0.32 -15.18
N ALA A 316 -7.38 -0.43 -16.06
CA ALA A 316 -6.39 0.63 -16.27
C ALA A 316 -5.84 0.66 -17.70
N GLY A 317 -5.31 1.80 -18.16
CA GLY A 317 -4.78 1.94 -19.52
C GLY A 317 -5.84 2.45 -20.50
N GLY A 318 -5.49 2.54 -21.78
CA GLY A 318 -6.40 2.97 -22.85
C GLY A 318 -6.87 1.77 -23.67
N SER A 319 -8.12 1.76 -24.13
CA SER A 319 -8.54 0.80 -25.14
C SER A 319 -7.92 1.13 -26.50
N SER A 320 -7.77 0.11 -27.33
CA SER A 320 -7.25 0.19 -28.69
C SER A 320 -8.21 -0.56 -29.60
N GLU A 321 -8.91 0.17 -30.47
CA GLU A 321 -9.92 -0.36 -31.37
C GLU A 321 -9.39 -0.39 -32.81
N ASP A 322 -9.34 -1.57 -33.40
CA ASP A 322 -8.73 -1.80 -34.72
C ASP A 322 -9.51 -1.10 -35.83
N ILE A 323 -8.82 -0.23 -36.59
CA ILE A 323 -9.31 0.32 -37.86
C ILE A 323 -9.14 -0.75 -38.95
N ASP A 324 -7.94 -1.33 -38.99
CA ASP A 324 -7.53 -2.41 -39.87
C ASP A 324 -6.56 -3.34 -39.12
N ASP A 325 -5.95 -4.32 -39.79
CA ASP A 325 -5.04 -5.26 -39.12
C ASP A 325 -3.68 -4.65 -38.67
N ILE A 326 -3.44 -3.36 -38.95
CA ILE A 326 -2.19 -2.66 -38.63
C ILE A 326 -2.41 -1.44 -37.74
N ARG A 327 -3.54 -0.74 -37.87
CA ARG A 327 -3.84 0.56 -37.26
C ARG A 327 -5.02 0.46 -36.32
N CYS A 328 -5.01 1.28 -35.28
CA CYS A 328 -6.08 1.38 -34.31
C CYS A 328 -6.36 2.83 -33.89
N ILE A 329 -7.55 3.05 -33.33
CA ILE A 329 -7.90 4.24 -32.56
C ILE A 329 -7.70 3.90 -31.08
N SER A 330 -6.96 4.72 -30.36
CA SER A 330 -6.70 4.49 -28.94
C SER A 330 -6.76 5.77 -28.12
N ASN A 331 -7.11 5.62 -26.84
CA ASN A 331 -7.09 6.71 -25.88
C ASN A 331 -5.72 6.82 -25.22
N HIS A 332 -5.22 8.04 -25.06
CA HIS A 332 -3.96 8.31 -24.36
C HIS A 332 -4.10 8.05 -22.85
N SER A 333 -3.79 6.84 -22.41
CA SER A 333 -3.73 6.50 -20.99
C SER A 333 -2.53 5.62 -20.68
N SER A 334 -1.68 6.10 -19.78
CA SER A 334 -0.45 5.42 -19.36
C SER A 334 -0.69 4.21 -18.43
N GLY A 335 -1.90 4.08 -17.86
CA GLY A 335 -2.20 3.07 -16.84
C GLY A 335 -1.66 3.38 -15.44
N LEU A 336 -0.89 4.47 -15.27
CA LEU A 336 -0.20 4.81 -14.01
C LEU A 336 -1.13 4.93 -12.81
N GLN A 337 -2.30 5.58 -12.95
CA GLN A 337 -3.24 5.75 -11.83
C GLN A 337 -3.82 4.40 -11.38
N GLY A 338 -4.23 3.55 -12.32
CA GLY A 338 -4.78 2.24 -12.02
C GLY A 338 -3.75 1.28 -11.40
N ALA A 339 -2.50 1.29 -11.89
CA ALA A 339 -1.41 0.51 -11.30
C ALA A 339 -1.08 0.97 -9.86
N ASN A 340 -1.05 2.29 -9.60
CA ASN A 340 -0.86 2.82 -8.25
C ASN A 340 -2.02 2.47 -7.31
N LEU A 341 -3.26 2.48 -7.81
CA LEU A 341 -4.43 2.05 -7.06
C LEU A 341 -4.39 0.55 -6.73
N ALA A 342 -3.94 -0.28 -7.69
CA ALA A 342 -3.73 -1.71 -7.47
C ALA A 342 -2.68 -1.96 -6.37
N LEU A 343 -1.56 -1.24 -6.42
CA LEU A 343 -0.52 -1.30 -5.40
C LEU A 343 -1.03 -0.88 -4.02
N ALA A 344 -1.83 0.20 -3.94
CA ALA A 344 -2.43 0.69 -2.70
C ALA A 344 -3.36 -0.36 -2.06
N LEU A 345 -4.25 -0.95 -2.85
CA LEU A 345 -5.15 -2.02 -2.40
C LEU A 345 -4.40 -3.29 -1.99
N PHE A 346 -3.32 -3.64 -2.69
CA PHE A 346 -2.44 -4.73 -2.27
C PHE A 346 -1.82 -4.45 -0.89
N PHE A 347 -1.38 -3.21 -0.61
CA PHE A 347 -0.83 -2.82 0.69
C PHE A 347 -1.87 -2.98 1.80
N LEU A 348 -3.11 -2.55 1.52
CA LEU A 348 -4.26 -2.68 2.42
C LEU A 348 -4.78 -4.13 2.57
N GLY A 349 -4.20 -5.10 1.86
CA GLY A 349 -4.52 -6.52 2.03
C GLY A 349 -5.68 -7.04 1.18
N ALA A 350 -6.13 -6.29 0.18
CA ALA A 350 -7.16 -6.73 -0.75
C ALA A 350 -6.66 -7.81 -1.72
N LYS A 351 -7.60 -8.60 -2.25
CA LYS A 351 -7.39 -9.54 -3.37
C LYS A 351 -7.63 -8.79 -4.69
N VAL A 352 -6.54 -8.33 -5.29
CA VAL A 352 -6.59 -7.40 -6.43
C VAL A 352 -6.46 -8.14 -7.76
N THR A 353 -7.39 -7.87 -8.68
CA THR A 353 -7.25 -8.19 -10.11
C THR A 353 -7.17 -6.89 -10.92
N LEU A 354 -6.07 -6.70 -11.65
CA LEU A 354 -5.83 -5.57 -12.55
C LEU A 354 -6.03 -6.02 -14.01
N ILE A 355 -7.07 -5.50 -14.66
CA ILE A 355 -7.34 -5.68 -16.08
C ILE A 355 -6.78 -4.46 -16.81
N THR A 356 -5.76 -4.63 -17.65
CA THR A 356 -5.07 -3.47 -18.22
C THR A 356 -4.46 -3.69 -19.60
N SER A 357 -4.32 -2.62 -20.38
CA SER A 357 -3.62 -2.66 -21.67
C SER A 357 -2.12 -2.42 -21.58
N ASN A 358 -1.61 -1.92 -20.45
CA ASN A 358 -0.20 -1.70 -20.23
C ASN A 358 0.15 -1.74 -18.73
N ILE A 359 1.33 -2.26 -18.40
CA ILE A 359 1.84 -2.30 -17.02
C ILE A 359 2.98 -1.28 -16.92
N PRO A 360 2.75 -0.12 -16.28
CA PRO A 360 3.72 0.99 -16.31
C PRO A 360 4.95 0.78 -15.42
N PHE A 361 4.89 -0.13 -14.45
CA PHE A 361 5.99 -0.51 -13.56
C PHE A 361 5.73 -1.89 -12.95
N THR A 362 6.76 -2.57 -12.47
CA THR A 362 6.65 -3.90 -11.84
C THR A 362 5.64 -3.87 -10.69
N LEU A 363 4.69 -4.82 -10.69
CA LEU A 363 3.70 -4.99 -9.63
C LEU A 363 3.95 -6.28 -8.85
N PRO A 364 3.56 -6.33 -7.56
CA PRO A 364 3.59 -7.55 -6.77
C PRO A 364 2.87 -8.71 -7.46
N LEU A 365 3.45 -9.91 -7.43
CA LEU A 365 2.86 -11.12 -8.05
C LEU A 365 1.47 -11.48 -7.48
N ASN A 366 1.17 -11.06 -6.25
CA ASN A 366 -0.15 -11.22 -5.64
C ASN A 366 -1.24 -10.37 -6.31
N ILE A 367 -0.89 -9.40 -7.16
CA ILE A 367 -1.85 -8.67 -8.00
C ILE A 367 -2.05 -9.46 -9.29
N LYS A 368 -3.19 -10.15 -9.42
CA LYS A 368 -3.53 -10.88 -10.64
C LYS A 368 -3.68 -9.87 -11.78
N THR A 369 -2.86 -9.97 -12.81
CA THR A 369 -2.90 -9.03 -13.95
C THR A 369 -3.41 -9.73 -15.20
N ILE A 370 -4.38 -9.12 -15.89
CA ILE A 370 -4.97 -9.62 -17.14
C ILE A 370 -4.72 -8.56 -18.22
N LEU A 371 -3.94 -8.91 -19.24
CA LEU A 371 -3.62 -8.01 -20.36
C LEU A 371 -4.74 -8.02 -21.41
N VAL A 372 -5.27 -6.85 -21.74
CA VAL A 372 -6.37 -6.67 -22.70
C VAL A 372 -6.11 -5.49 -23.63
N LYS A 373 -6.79 -5.41 -24.79
CA LYS A 373 -6.60 -4.30 -25.75
C LYS A 373 -7.87 -3.54 -26.04
N THR A 374 -8.92 -4.22 -26.48
CA THR A 374 -10.18 -3.60 -26.93
C THR A 374 -11.16 -3.40 -25.76
N SER A 375 -12.11 -2.46 -25.90
CA SER A 375 -13.21 -2.27 -24.95
C SER A 375 -14.00 -3.56 -24.71
N LYS A 376 -14.15 -4.38 -25.76
CA LYS A 376 -14.76 -5.71 -25.67
C LYS A 376 -13.97 -6.63 -24.75
N ASN A 377 -12.65 -6.73 -24.91
CA ASN A 377 -11.82 -7.54 -24.02
C ASN A 377 -11.90 -7.07 -22.57
N TYR A 378 -11.90 -5.74 -22.31
CA TYR A 378 -12.13 -5.22 -20.97
C TYR A 378 -13.46 -5.73 -20.38
N LYS A 379 -14.56 -5.59 -21.13
CA LYS A 379 -15.88 -6.03 -20.70
C LYS A 379 -15.91 -7.54 -20.41
N ASP A 380 -15.37 -8.34 -21.33
CA ASP A 380 -15.39 -9.79 -21.23
C ASP A 380 -14.55 -10.26 -20.02
N SER A 381 -13.35 -9.71 -19.83
CA SER A 381 -12.50 -10.01 -18.67
C SER A 381 -13.11 -9.56 -17.34
N ILE A 382 -13.83 -8.43 -17.29
CA ILE A 382 -14.56 -8.03 -16.07
C ILE A 382 -15.61 -9.08 -15.71
N ASN A 383 -16.42 -9.50 -16.70
CA ASN A 383 -17.45 -10.50 -16.48
C ASN A 383 -16.86 -11.84 -16.04
N GLU A 384 -15.81 -12.32 -16.70
CA GLU A 384 -15.14 -13.57 -16.34
C GLU A 384 -14.61 -13.54 -14.90
N VAL A 385 -14.01 -12.43 -14.48
CA VAL A 385 -13.52 -12.29 -13.11
C VAL A 385 -14.67 -12.27 -12.12
N LEU A 386 -15.76 -11.54 -12.39
CA LEU A 386 -16.96 -11.52 -11.54
C LEU A 386 -17.57 -12.92 -11.41
N ASP A 387 -17.74 -13.64 -12.52
CA ASP A 387 -18.30 -15.00 -12.54
C ASP A 387 -17.41 -15.99 -11.76
N SER A 388 -16.09 -15.82 -11.82
CA SER A 388 -15.13 -16.64 -11.06
C SER A 388 -15.23 -16.40 -9.55
N ILE A 389 -15.44 -15.15 -9.12
CA ILE A 389 -15.61 -14.79 -7.71
C ILE A 389 -16.93 -15.37 -7.18
N ASP A 390 -18.03 -15.20 -7.92
CA ASP A 390 -19.35 -15.69 -7.52
C ASP A 390 -19.37 -17.22 -7.37
N SER A 391 -18.76 -17.93 -8.33
CA SER A 391 -18.62 -19.40 -8.28
C SER A 391 -17.83 -19.90 -7.07
N SER A 392 -16.76 -19.18 -6.69
CA SER A 392 -15.97 -19.52 -5.50
C SER A 392 -16.75 -19.28 -4.20
N HIS A 393 -17.55 -18.21 -4.17
CA HIS A 393 -18.36 -17.81 -3.03
C HIS A 393 -19.46 -18.82 -2.73
N ILE A 394 -20.19 -19.26 -3.76
CA ILE A 394 -21.25 -20.28 -3.64
C ILE A 394 -20.70 -21.58 -3.03
N LYS A 395 -19.48 -21.99 -3.40
CA LYS A 395 -18.84 -23.18 -2.82
C LYS A 395 -18.53 -22.99 -1.33
N GLN A 396 -18.06 -21.81 -0.92
CA GLN A 396 -17.66 -21.54 0.46
C GLN A 396 -18.85 -21.34 1.40
N CYS A 397 -19.92 -20.66 0.95
CA CYS A 397 -21.13 -20.44 1.75
C CYS A 397 -21.90 -21.75 2.03
N LYS A 398 -21.90 -22.70 1.08
CA LYS A 398 -22.47 -24.05 1.28
C LYS A 398 -21.79 -24.85 2.40
N ILE A 399 -20.53 -24.52 2.71
CA ILE A 399 -19.74 -25.21 3.73
C ILE A 399 -19.89 -24.52 5.10
N SER A 400 -20.24 -23.23 5.14
CA SER A 400 -20.10 -22.41 6.36
C SER A 400 -21.38 -21.76 6.91
N ASN A 401 -22.55 -21.85 6.26
CA ASN A 401 -23.84 -21.28 6.76
C ASN A 401 -23.76 -19.79 7.22
N ILE A 402 -22.79 -19.02 6.71
CA ILE A 402 -22.64 -17.60 7.01
C ILE A 402 -23.06 -16.79 5.78
N GLU A 403 -24.15 -16.02 5.90
CA GLU A 403 -24.46 -14.93 4.97
C GLU A 403 -23.39 -13.85 5.12
N SER A 404 -22.35 -13.91 4.29
CA SER A 404 -21.33 -12.88 4.26
C SER A 404 -21.70 -11.80 3.24
N ASN A 405 -21.73 -10.56 3.70
CA ASN A 405 -21.94 -9.36 2.89
C ASN A 405 -20.71 -9.12 1.99
N ASN A 406 -20.52 -9.97 0.99
CA ASN A 406 -19.29 -10.05 0.19
C ASN A 406 -19.34 -9.06 -0.98
N LYS A 407 -19.23 -7.76 -0.65
CA LYS A 407 -19.18 -6.68 -1.65
C LYS A 407 -17.92 -6.82 -2.51
N ILE A 408 -18.08 -6.70 -3.82
CA ILE A 408 -16.99 -6.65 -4.81
C ILE A 408 -16.78 -5.19 -5.20
N PHE A 409 -15.53 -4.73 -5.18
CA PHE A 409 -15.20 -3.35 -5.55
C PHE A 409 -14.70 -3.31 -6.99
N LEU A 410 -15.32 -2.49 -7.84
CA LEU A 410 -14.90 -2.29 -9.22
C LEU A 410 -14.49 -0.84 -9.44
N PHE A 411 -13.19 -0.63 -9.67
CA PHE A 411 -12.62 0.66 -10.04
C PHE A 411 -12.41 0.74 -11.54
N MET A 412 -13.22 1.54 -12.23
CA MET A 412 -13.14 1.74 -13.67
C MET A 412 -12.23 2.93 -14.00
N VAL A 413 -10.91 2.67 -14.03
CA VAL A 413 -9.86 3.68 -14.27
C VAL A 413 -9.42 3.71 -15.75
N ALA A 414 -9.72 2.66 -16.52
CA ALA A 414 -9.34 2.61 -17.94
C ALA A 414 -10.05 3.70 -18.77
N ALA A 415 -9.29 4.29 -19.71
CA ALA A 415 -9.82 5.20 -20.70
C ALA A 415 -10.37 4.39 -21.88
N ILE A 416 -11.66 4.05 -21.80
CA ILE A 416 -12.37 3.28 -22.83
C ILE A 416 -12.86 4.24 -23.93
N SER A 417 -12.68 3.87 -25.19
CA SER A 417 -13.12 4.63 -26.35
C SER A 417 -14.64 4.74 -26.38
N ASP A 418 -15.19 5.94 -26.55
CA ASP A 418 -16.65 6.13 -26.65
C ASP A 418 -17.21 5.69 -28.01
N TYR A 419 -16.35 5.58 -29.02
CA TYR A 419 -16.68 5.14 -30.38
C TYR A 419 -15.69 4.08 -30.86
N ILE A 420 -16.17 3.14 -31.67
CA ILE A 420 -15.37 2.06 -32.29
C ILE A 420 -15.44 2.21 -33.82
N PRO A 421 -14.31 2.08 -34.55
CA PRO A 421 -14.32 2.02 -36.01
C PRO A 421 -14.93 0.71 -36.53
N GLN A 422 -15.56 0.80 -37.69
CA GLN A 422 -15.89 -0.40 -38.45
C GLN A 422 -14.61 -1.03 -39.00
N LYS A 423 -14.14 -2.13 -38.37
CA LYS A 423 -12.90 -2.81 -38.75
C LYS A 423 -12.95 -3.30 -40.20
N VAL A 424 -11.92 -2.99 -40.97
CA VAL A 424 -11.66 -3.55 -42.31
C VAL A 424 -10.66 -4.69 -42.19
N SER A 425 -10.90 -5.80 -42.89
CA SER A 425 -9.97 -6.93 -42.96
C SER A 425 -8.79 -6.61 -43.86
N GLY A 426 -7.56 -6.89 -43.41
CA GLY A 426 -6.32 -6.57 -44.09
C GLY A 426 -5.92 -5.10 -43.97
N LYS A 427 -4.65 -4.80 -44.25
CA LYS A 427 -4.12 -3.43 -44.24
C LYS A 427 -4.79 -2.58 -45.32
N ILE A 428 -5.37 -1.45 -44.94
CA ILE A 428 -5.91 -0.48 -45.91
C ILE A 428 -4.74 0.04 -46.77
N LYS A 429 -4.80 -0.21 -48.09
CA LYS A 429 -3.73 0.16 -49.03
C LYS A 429 -3.80 1.65 -49.33
N LYS A 430 -2.63 2.29 -49.49
CA LYS A 430 -2.56 3.73 -49.82
C LYS A 430 -3.27 4.04 -51.14
N ASP A 431 -3.08 3.16 -52.12
CA ASP A 431 -3.65 3.31 -53.48
C ASP A 431 -5.17 3.25 -53.49
N SER A 432 -5.81 2.60 -52.50
CA SER A 432 -7.26 2.45 -52.44
C SER A 432 -7.99 3.62 -51.76
N VAL A 433 -7.30 4.54 -51.08
CA VAL A 433 -7.92 5.66 -50.35
C VAL A 433 -7.55 7.03 -50.89
N GLY A 434 -6.47 7.15 -51.66
CA GLY A 434 -6.02 8.44 -52.18
C GLY A 434 -5.40 9.33 -51.08
N SER A 435 -5.79 10.61 -51.04
CA SER A 435 -5.23 11.61 -50.11
C SER A 435 -5.91 11.66 -48.74
N GLU A 436 -7.11 11.10 -48.62
CA GLU A 436 -7.93 11.20 -47.41
C GLU A 436 -8.39 9.81 -46.94
N LEU A 437 -8.43 9.60 -45.62
CA LEU A 437 -8.96 8.38 -45.02
C LEU A 437 -10.16 8.72 -44.16
N ASN A 438 -11.34 8.33 -44.62
CA ASN A 438 -12.60 8.50 -43.90
C ASN A 438 -12.93 7.23 -43.11
N LEU A 439 -13.21 7.36 -41.82
CA LEU A 439 -13.54 6.25 -40.92
C LEU A 439 -14.97 6.36 -40.44
N THR A 440 -15.76 5.31 -40.65
CA THR A 440 -17.10 5.19 -40.05
C THR A 440 -16.97 4.66 -38.63
N LEU A 441 -17.48 5.41 -37.66
CA LEU A 441 -17.47 5.05 -36.25
C LEU A 441 -18.88 4.79 -35.73
N THR A 442 -19.03 3.79 -34.87
CA THR A 442 -20.27 3.52 -34.12
C THR A 442 -20.06 3.73 -32.63
N GLN A 443 -21.12 4.09 -31.92
CA GLN A 443 -21.03 4.30 -30.47
C GLN A 443 -20.70 2.98 -29.76
N ASN A 444 -19.72 3.03 -28.87
CA ASN A 444 -19.30 1.88 -28.07
C ASN A 444 -20.31 1.58 -26.96
N ILE A 445 -20.25 0.36 -26.41
CA ILE A 445 -21.03 -0.01 -25.25
C ILE A 445 -20.52 0.70 -23.98
N ASP A 446 -21.45 1.23 -23.18
CA ASP A 446 -21.12 1.70 -21.83
C ASP A 446 -20.96 0.50 -20.89
N ILE A 447 -19.70 0.09 -20.67
CA ILE A 447 -19.36 -1.07 -19.83
C ILE A 447 -19.98 -0.93 -18.44
N LEU A 448 -19.83 0.23 -17.78
CA LEU A 448 -20.32 0.46 -16.41
C LEU A 448 -21.83 0.31 -16.28
N LYS A 449 -22.58 0.81 -17.27
CA LYS A 449 -24.04 0.70 -17.33
C LYS A 449 -24.48 -0.73 -17.68
N SER A 450 -23.74 -1.41 -18.55
CA SER A 450 -24.06 -2.80 -18.92
C SER A 450 -24.01 -3.77 -17.74
N LEU A 451 -23.23 -3.45 -16.70
CA LEU A 451 -23.12 -4.26 -15.48
C LEU A 451 -24.36 -4.18 -14.57
N ASP A 452 -25.23 -3.17 -14.72
CA ASP A 452 -26.48 -3.07 -13.95
C ASP A 452 -27.47 -4.20 -14.29
N LEU A 453 -27.31 -4.83 -15.47
CA LEU A 453 -28.15 -5.94 -15.91
C LEU A 453 -27.75 -7.29 -15.29
N ARG A 454 -26.62 -7.34 -14.58
CA ARG A 454 -26.16 -8.58 -13.95
C ARG A 454 -26.94 -8.88 -12.67
N LYS A 455 -27.09 -10.17 -12.36
CA LYS A 455 -27.80 -10.66 -11.16
C LYS A 455 -27.09 -10.27 -9.85
N ASP A 456 -25.77 -10.21 -9.89
CA ASP A 456 -24.87 -9.85 -8.79
C ASP A 456 -24.63 -8.33 -8.66
N SER A 457 -25.29 -7.50 -9.48
CA SER A 457 -25.12 -6.04 -9.51
C SER A 457 -25.30 -5.36 -8.15
N LYS A 458 -26.16 -5.91 -7.27
CA LYS A 458 -26.38 -5.41 -5.91
C LYS A 458 -25.15 -5.54 -5.00
N ASN A 459 -24.27 -6.51 -5.28
CA ASN A 459 -23.04 -6.76 -4.54
C ASN A 459 -21.86 -5.95 -5.08
N LEU A 460 -22.03 -5.27 -6.21
CA LEU A 460 -20.98 -4.54 -6.91
C LEU A 460 -20.93 -3.07 -6.46
N VAL A 461 -19.85 -2.68 -5.80
CA VAL A 461 -19.54 -1.28 -5.50
C VAL A 461 -18.77 -0.71 -6.69
N LYS A 462 -19.45 0.09 -7.52
CA LYS A 462 -18.87 0.70 -8.73
C LYS A 462 -18.25 2.08 -8.41
N ILE A 463 -16.98 2.26 -8.76
CA ILE A 463 -16.24 3.52 -8.66
C ILE A 463 -15.77 3.89 -10.06
N ALA A 464 -16.28 5.02 -10.58
CA ALA A 464 -15.91 5.50 -11.90
C ALA A 464 -14.74 6.49 -11.84
N PHE A 465 -13.91 6.53 -12.89
CA PHE A 465 -13.00 7.64 -13.14
C PHE A 465 -13.45 8.36 -14.40
N LYS A 466 -13.34 9.70 -14.38
CA LYS A 466 -13.74 10.54 -15.50
C LYS A 466 -12.73 11.66 -15.67
N ALA A 467 -12.38 11.93 -16.92
CA ALA A 467 -11.56 13.07 -17.28
C ALA A 467 -12.42 14.08 -18.04
N GLU A 468 -12.27 15.37 -17.75
CA GLU A 468 -12.99 16.46 -18.41
C GLU A 468 -12.03 17.61 -18.75
N THR A 469 -12.25 18.27 -19.87
CA THR A 469 -11.49 19.48 -20.26
C THR A 469 -12.30 20.77 -20.03
N ASP A 470 -13.63 20.65 -19.93
CA ASP A 470 -14.50 21.78 -19.63
C ASP A 470 -14.56 22.05 -18.12
N ASN A 471 -13.74 23.00 -17.66
CA ASN A 471 -13.71 23.41 -16.26
C ASN A 471 -15.07 23.86 -15.70
N LYS A 472 -15.97 24.40 -16.52
CA LYS A 472 -17.24 24.98 -16.05
C LYS A 472 -18.26 23.88 -15.74
N ASN A 473 -18.38 22.88 -16.62
CA ASN A 473 -19.42 21.86 -16.53
C ASN A 473 -18.93 20.50 -16.01
N ALA A 474 -17.61 20.32 -15.82
CA ALA A 474 -17.02 19.03 -15.42
C ALA A 474 -17.67 18.41 -14.16
N LEU A 475 -17.94 19.21 -13.13
CA LEU A 475 -18.57 18.72 -11.89
C LEU A 475 -20.00 18.22 -12.15
N GLN A 476 -20.80 18.99 -12.88
CA GLN A 476 -22.17 18.61 -13.23
C GLN A 476 -22.19 17.33 -14.08
N HIS A 477 -21.30 17.22 -15.08
CA HIS A 477 -21.18 16.03 -15.90
C HIS A 477 -20.77 14.79 -15.07
N ALA A 478 -19.88 14.96 -14.09
CA ALA A 478 -19.49 13.88 -13.19
C ALA A 478 -20.64 13.44 -12.27
N GLN A 479 -21.41 14.38 -11.71
CA GLN A 479 -22.59 14.10 -10.89
C GLN A 479 -23.67 13.36 -11.68
N ASN A 480 -23.97 13.82 -12.90
CA ASN A 480 -24.92 13.16 -13.80
C ASN A 480 -24.47 11.74 -14.14
N ALA A 481 -23.18 11.54 -14.46
CA ALA A 481 -22.63 10.22 -14.74
C ALA A 481 -22.68 9.29 -13.53
N LEU A 482 -22.43 9.81 -12.32
CA LEU A 482 -22.49 9.05 -11.08
C LEU A 482 -23.90 8.49 -10.84
N ILE A 483 -24.95 9.27 -11.10
CA ILE A 483 -26.35 8.81 -11.01
C ILE A 483 -26.63 7.81 -12.14
N ALA A 484 -26.40 8.21 -13.39
CA ALA A 484 -26.81 7.45 -14.57
C ALA A 484 -26.13 6.07 -14.68
N LYS A 485 -24.92 5.94 -14.14
CA LYS A 485 -24.15 4.69 -14.12
C LYS A 485 -24.23 3.95 -12.78
N ASN A 486 -25.11 4.37 -11.88
CA ASN A 486 -25.30 3.77 -10.56
C ASN A 486 -23.97 3.55 -9.80
N CYS A 487 -23.12 4.57 -9.77
CA CYS A 487 -21.82 4.49 -9.08
C CYS A 487 -21.95 4.92 -7.61
N ARG A 488 -21.15 4.31 -6.74
CA ARG A 488 -21.00 4.74 -5.34
C ARG A 488 -20.24 6.06 -5.24
N ALA A 489 -19.21 6.19 -6.08
CA ALA A 489 -18.32 7.34 -6.17
C ALA A 489 -17.82 7.55 -7.60
N ILE A 490 -17.42 8.78 -7.91
CA ILE A 490 -16.72 9.13 -9.14
C ILE A 490 -15.48 9.97 -8.82
N CYS A 491 -14.36 9.63 -9.44
CA CYS A 491 -13.10 10.35 -9.37
C CYS A 491 -12.97 11.20 -10.64
N LEU A 492 -13.13 12.50 -10.51
CA LEU A 492 -13.07 13.45 -11.63
C LEU A 492 -11.69 14.12 -11.71
N ASN A 493 -11.07 13.99 -12.87
CA ASN A 493 -9.84 14.70 -13.26
C ASN A 493 -10.19 15.82 -14.23
N ILE A 494 -10.01 17.07 -13.80
CA ILE A 494 -10.18 18.23 -14.69
C ILE A 494 -8.82 18.55 -15.35
N ILE A 495 -8.73 18.31 -16.65
CA ILE A 495 -7.52 18.46 -17.47
C ILE A 495 -7.40 19.91 -17.95
N ASN A 496 -6.29 20.56 -17.62
CA ASN A 496 -5.98 21.91 -18.09
C ASN A 496 -4.45 22.09 -18.26
N LYS A 497 -4.00 23.27 -18.76
CA LYS A 497 -2.56 23.53 -18.99
C LYS A 497 -1.67 23.35 -17.74
N LYS A 498 -2.23 23.46 -16.53
CA LYS A 498 -1.52 23.29 -15.24
C LYS A 498 -1.67 21.88 -14.65
N ASN A 499 -2.60 21.06 -15.16
CA ASN A 499 -2.90 19.73 -14.66
C ASN A 499 -3.07 18.77 -15.85
N LYS A 500 -1.98 18.10 -16.26
CA LYS A 500 -2.07 17.03 -17.25
C LYS A 500 -2.40 15.74 -16.50
N ALA A 501 -3.65 15.28 -16.58
CA ALA A 501 -4.07 14.04 -15.92
C ALA A 501 -3.26 12.80 -16.33
N PHE A 502 -2.60 12.86 -17.50
CA PHE A 502 -1.85 11.76 -18.09
C PHE A 502 -0.34 11.95 -17.94
N GLY A 503 0.34 10.97 -17.32
CA GLY A 503 1.80 10.83 -17.36
C GLY A 503 2.60 11.56 -16.28
N GLU A 504 2.01 12.45 -15.48
CA GLU A 504 2.73 13.21 -14.43
C GLU A 504 2.80 12.49 -13.06
N ALA A 505 3.82 12.79 -12.25
CA ALA A 505 4.05 12.18 -10.94
C ALA A 505 2.99 12.58 -9.88
N THR A 506 2.52 13.83 -9.94
CA THR A 506 1.41 14.36 -9.14
C THR A 506 0.10 14.29 -9.91
N ASN A 507 -1.02 14.30 -9.20
CA ASN A 507 -2.35 14.31 -9.79
C ASN A 507 -3.28 15.20 -8.96
N GLU A 508 -4.38 15.64 -9.56
CA GLU A 508 -5.46 16.34 -8.88
C GLU A 508 -6.80 15.67 -9.25
N ILE A 509 -7.55 15.24 -8.24
CA ILE A 509 -8.81 14.50 -8.38
C ILE A 509 -9.89 15.11 -7.48
N TYR A 510 -11.07 15.31 -8.02
CA TYR A 510 -12.29 15.56 -7.24
C TYR A 510 -12.97 14.21 -6.98
N PHE A 511 -12.97 13.77 -5.73
CA PHE A 511 -13.70 12.59 -5.28
C PHE A 511 -15.13 13.00 -4.92
N ILE A 512 -16.13 12.42 -5.60
CA ILE A 512 -17.53 12.81 -5.47
C ILE A 512 -18.39 11.60 -5.11
N THR A 513 -19.27 11.74 -4.12
CA THR A 513 -20.21 10.71 -3.63
C THR A 513 -21.64 11.25 -3.52
N LYS A 514 -22.63 10.35 -3.52
CA LYS A 514 -24.02 10.70 -3.13
C LYS A 514 -24.12 10.83 -1.62
N ASN A 515 -24.84 11.83 -1.13
CA ASN A 515 -25.27 11.87 0.26
C ASN A 515 -26.49 10.94 0.43
N THR A 516 -26.41 10.05 1.41
CA THR A 516 -27.59 9.41 1.98
C THR A 516 -28.25 10.44 2.89
N GLU A 517 -29.56 10.71 2.73
CA GLU A 517 -30.27 11.60 3.66
C GLU A 517 -30.07 11.08 5.10
N SER A 518 -29.47 11.90 5.97
CA SER A 518 -29.60 11.72 7.41
C SER A 518 -31.08 11.74 7.77
N ASN A 519 -31.48 10.84 8.66
CA ASN A 519 -32.85 10.70 9.15
C ASN A 519 -33.48 12.09 9.44
N PRO A 520 -34.71 12.40 8.96
CA PRO A 520 -35.28 13.75 8.99
C PRO A 520 -35.63 14.30 10.39
N GLN A 521 -35.14 13.70 11.48
CA GLN A 521 -35.30 14.25 12.83
C GLN A 521 -34.29 15.35 13.18
N ASP A 522 -33.16 15.45 12.47
CA ASP A 522 -32.14 16.47 12.78
C ASP A 522 -32.44 17.85 12.19
N PHE A 523 -33.35 17.95 11.22
CA PHE A 523 -33.74 19.23 10.58
C PHE A 523 -34.91 19.95 11.27
N LYS A 524 -35.60 19.32 12.23
CA LYS A 524 -36.74 19.96 12.92
C LYS A 524 -36.35 21.02 13.96
N ASN A 525 -35.06 21.17 14.29
CA ASN A 525 -34.59 22.14 15.27
C ASN A 525 -34.10 23.47 14.67
N ILE A 526 -34.16 23.66 13.34
CA ILE A 526 -33.67 24.88 12.69
C ILE A 526 -34.81 25.75 12.13
N GLU A 527 -35.99 25.20 11.85
CA GLU A 527 -37.13 25.96 11.27
C GLU A 527 -38.16 26.47 12.30
N SER A 528 -37.88 26.46 13.60
CA SER A 528 -38.77 27.05 14.62
C SER A 528 -38.54 28.53 14.90
N LYS A 529 -37.71 29.22 14.11
CA LYS A 529 -37.49 30.67 14.23
C LYS A 529 -37.45 31.38 12.88
N THR A 530 -38.54 31.34 12.13
CA THR A 530 -38.98 32.45 11.25
C THR A 530 -40.31 32.08 10.62
N ASN A 531 -41.41 32.45 11.27
CA ASN A 531 -42.67 32.64 10.59
C ASN A 531 -43.22 33.98 11.05
N LYS A 532 -43.27 34.94 10.13
CA LYS A 532 -44.37 35.89 10.01
C LYS A 532 -44.39 36.49 8.61
N ASP A 533 -45.59 36.40 8.05
CA ASP A 533 -46.20 37.24 7.00
C ASP A 533 -45.85 36.95 5.53
N SER A 534 -46.73 36.21 4.84
CA SER A 534 -47.75 36.79 3.93
C SER A 534 -48.44 35.69 3.09
N LYS A 535 -49.74 35.88 2.87
CA LYS A 535 -50.64 35.02 2.09
C LYS A 535 -50.60 35.41 0.61
N ASP A 536 -50.57 34.43 -0.29
CA ASP A 536 -51.65 34.10 -1.25
C ASP A 536 -51.15 33.46 -2.58
N PHE A 537 -52.06 32.65 -3.12
CA PHE A 537 -52.24 32.12 -4.48
C PHE A 537 -51.74 30.72 -4.89
N ASN A 538 -52.75 29.98 -5.37
CA ASN A 538 -52.78 28.62 -5.91
C ASN A 538 -51.93 28.44 -7.17
N ASN A 539 -51.18 27.33 -7.24
CA ASN A 539 -50.92 26.61 -8.48
C ASN A 539 -50.58 25.13 -8.16
N PRO A 540 -51.00 24.14 -8.98
CA PRO A 540 -50.81 22.73 -8.67
C PRO A 540 -49.33 22.37 -8.81
N LYS A 541 -48.69 22.01 -7.69
CA LYS A 541 -47.29 21.59 -7.64
C LYS A 541 -47.09 20.32 -8.45
N THR A 542 -46.23 20.41 -9.46
CA THR A 542 -45.46 19.29 -9.99
C THR A 542 -44.79 18.54 -8.82
N LEU A 543 -44.75 17.20 -8.91
CA LEU A 543 -43.92 16.39 -8.02
C LEU A 543 -42.45 16.73 -8.31
N ASP A 544 -41.94 17.78 -7.69
CA ASP A 544 -40.53 18.13 -7.74
C ASP A 544 -39.76 17.07 -6.95
N SER A 545 -38.97 16.27 -7.67
CA SER A 545 -37.97 15.38 -7.08
C SER A 545 -37.05 16.22 -6.18
N LYS A 546 -36.97 15.87 -4.89
CA LYS A 546 -36.05 16.51 -3.94
C LYS A 546 -34.63 16.65 -4.53
N PRO A 547 -33.94 17.78 -4.33
CA PRO A 547 -32.58 17.96 -4.82
C PRO A 547 -31.64 16.94 -4.16
N GLN A 548 -31.06 16.04 -4.97
CA GLN A 548 -30.02 15.13 -4.50
C GLN A 548 -28.76 15.94 -4.16
N THR A 549 -28.27 15.79 -2.93
CA THR A 549 -27.05 16.46 -2.49
C THR A 549 -25.83 15.55 -2.69
N PHE A 550 -24.70 16.14 -3.08
CA PHE A 550 -23.45 15.43 -3.32
C PHE A 550 -22.38 15.94 -2.36
N THR A 551 -21.49 15.05 -1.92
CA THR A 551 -20.25 15.44 -1.26
C THR A 551 -19.11 15.41 -2.26
N GLN A 552 -18.26 16.43 -2.21
CA GLN A 552 -17.08 16.56 -3.06
C GLN A 552 -15.84 16.87 -2.23
N THR A 553 -14.73 16.21 -2.54
CA THR A 553 -13.43 16.44 -1.91
C THR A 553 -12.36 16.57 -2.97
N LYS A 554 -11.59 17.66 -2.93
CA LYS A 554 -10.46 17.88 -3.83
C LYS A 554 -9.19 17.26 -3.23
N LEU A 555 -8.51 16.42 -4.00
CA LEU A 555 -7.28 15.72 -3.62
C LEU A 555 -6.14 16.14 -4.54
N THR A 556 -4.98 16.47 -3.98
CA THR A 556 -3.77 16.82 -4.74
C THR A 556 -2.55 16.20 -4.06
N ALA A 557 -1.97 15.16 -4.66
CA ALA A 557 -0.77 14.48 -4.18
C ALA A 557 -0.14 13.61 -5.29
N SER A 558 0.83 12.76 -4.95
CA SER A 558 1.29 11.70 -5.86
C SER A 558 0.18 10.71 -6.16
N LYS A 559 0.26 10.00 -7.29
CA LYS A 559 -0.79 9.03 -7.70
C LYS A 559 -1.05 7.95 -6.66
N PHE A 560 0.00 7.45 -5.99
CA PHE A 560 -0.14 6.49 -4.90
C PHE A 560 -0.88 7.10 -3.69
N THR A 561 -0.47 8.29 -3.25
CA THR A 561 -1.10 8.95 -2.10
C THR A 561 -2.57 9.29 -2.38
N ILE A 562 -2.89 9.74 -3.60
CA ILE A 562 -4.28 9.94 -4.02
C ILE A 562 -5.07 8.63 -4.00
N SER A 563 -4.49 7.52 -4.46
CA SER A 563 -5.14 6.21 -4.35
C SER A 563 -5.48 5.85 -2.90
N MET A 564 -4.56 6.06 -1.95
CA MET A 564 -4.83 5.84 -0.52
C MET A 564 -5.94 6.76 0.02
N GLN A 565 -5.95 8.03 -0.38
CA GLN A 565 -6.97 9.00 0.01
C GLN A 565 -8.35 8.65 -0.54
N ILE A 566 -8.44 8.24 -1.81
CA ILE A 566 -9.68 7.75 -2.43
C ILE A 566 -10.22 6.55 -1.66
N LEU A 567 -9.37 5.58 -1.32
CA LEU A 567 -9.76 4.38 -0.60
C LEU A 567 -10.26 4.71 0.83
N SER A 568 -9.59 5.65 1.52
CA SER A 568 -10.05 6.12 2.83
C SER A 568 -11.42 6.79 2.74
N LEU A 569 -11.60 7.75 1.82
CA LEU A 569 -12.89 8.43 1.65
C LEU A 569 -14.01 7.47 1.21
N LEU A 570 -13.67 6.47 0.38
CA LEU A 570 -14.62 5.45 -0.03
C LEU A 570 -15.06 4.57 1.14
N GLN A 571 -14.13 4.11 1.98
CA GLN A 571 -14.47 3.39 3.22
C GLN A 571 -15.45 4.20 4.06
N ILE A 572 -15.08 5.45 4.37
CA ILE A 572 -15.88 6.32 5.22
C ILE A 572 -17.28 6.48 4.62
N SER A 573 -17.39 6.74 3.31
CA SER A 573 -18.69 6.83 2.66
C SER A 573 -19.48 5.52 2.70
N LEU A 574 -18.87 4.35 2.86
CA LEU A 574 -19.60 3.09 2.92
C LEU A 574 -20.05 2.74 4.33
N GLU A 575 -19.40 3.30 5.35
CA GLU A 575 -19.70 3.10 6.78
C GLU A 575 -20.69 4.14 7.32
N PHE A 576 -20.70 5.35 6.74
CA PHE A 576 -21.58 6.48 7.07
C PHE A 576 -22.37 6.92 5.83
#